data_AF-A0A838U7F3-F1
#
_entry.id   AF-A0A838U7F3-F1
#
_cell.length_a   1.000
_cell.length_b   1.000
_cell.length_c   1.000
_cell.angle_alpha   90.00
_cell.angle_beta   90.00
_cell.angle_gamma   90.00
#
_symmetry.space_group_name_H-M   'P 1'
#
loop_
_entity.id
_entity.type
_entity.pdbx_description
1 polymer ?
#
loop_
_entity_poly.entity_id
_entity_poly.type
_entity_poly.pdbx_seq_one_letter_code
_entity_poly.pdbx_strand_id
1 'polypeptide(L)'
;PNGGSIGRQQDGRAPHTLDFGSLVALGTNSRAYYPTLQLALTANGGNTLGRAPTGLTENSTEAQVDAYLTNKSFYPVGMFDDTVDGNGDPMHNMPLFRQDLAFPYGSEGAIAKLDNFSNLVYTGLFDPTNLTTPGGRAFLHTLGGAAGDEIADDYVKVLKDTKVKGYPYVKGSTTGMAGKEETLLGIRVDDKKLLDLNAYLASLQAPAGVRGDSMAITKGREGFRAEGCATCHNVSQSRPVPTFIVPMKTIFPGDNPATLAQRMPPLNPVLDTGGNIFDDKMAIVNASIRGDIRGTAMPLLLDLARKPVFLHDNTVATLEMLFDPMRGTSAPHPFFISDRDERSNIIAFLRSLDTN
;
A
#
# COMPACT_ATOMS: atom_id res chain seq x y z
N PRO A 1 -36.41 -3.60 25.17
CA PRO A 1 -35.90 -4.05 23.85
C PRO A 1 -34.52 -4.69 24.03
N ASN A 2 -34.50 -6.02 24.12
CA ASN A 2 -33.28 -6.80 24.32
C ASN A 2 -32.40 -6.67 23.09
N GLY A 3 -31.17 -6.22 23.33
CA GLY A 3 -30.22 -5.65 22.38
C GLY A 3 -30.07 -6.42 21.09
N GLY A 4 -30.19 -5.70 19.97
CA GLY A 4 -29.70 -6.14 18.68
C GLY A 4 -28.20 -6.43 18.75
N SER A 5 -27.78 -7.41 17.96
CA SER A 5 -26.43 -7.95 17.87
C SER A 5 -25.43 -6.96 17.24
N ILE A 6 -25.20 -5.81 17.88
CA ILE A 6 -24.01 -5.01 17.60
C ILE A 6 -22.87 -5.74 18.32
N GLY A 7 -22.01 -6.38 17.55
CA GLY A 7 -20.85 -7.11 18.07
C GLY A 7 -19.97 -6.24 18.96
N ARG A 8 -19.08 -6.88 19.73
CA ARG A 8 -18.07 -6.17 20.52
C ARG A 8 -17.16 -5.38 19.59
N GLN A 9 -16.98 -4.09 19.86
CA GLN A 9 -15.99 -3.26 19.17
C GLN A 9 -14.60 -3.93 19.27
N GLN A 10 -13.96 -4.10 18.11
CA GLN A 10 -12.64 -4.70 17.98
C GLN A 10 -11.78 -3.76 17.15
N ASP A 11 -11.06 -2.90 17.85
CA ASP A 11 -10.15 -1.95 17.21
C ASP A 11 -8.83 -2.64 16.88
N GLY A 12 -8.20 -2.20 15.77
CA GLY A 12 -6.87 -2.68 15.39
C GLY A 12 -6.83 -4.12 14.88
N ARG A 13 -7.91 -4.66 14.31
CA ARG A 13 -7.79 -5.88 13.49
C ARG A 13 -7.27 -5.51 12.10
N ALA A 14 -6.37 -6.31 11.55
CA ALA A 14 -5.93 -6.11 10.18
C ALA A 14 -7.12 -6.34 9.22
N PRO A 15 -7.43 -5.41 8.31
CA PRO A 15 -8.58 -5.52 7.41
C PRO A 15 -8.26 -6.38 6.18
N HIS A 16 -7.70 -7.58 6.42
CA HIS A 16 -7.22 -8.50 5.40
C HIS A 16 -8.31 -9.01 4.44
N THR A 17 -9.57 -8.89 4.82
CA THR A 17 -10.72 -9.36 4.03
C THR A 17 -11.68 -8.22 3.69
N LEU A 18 -11.26 -6.96 3.86
CA LEU A 18 -12.07 -5.81 3.48
C LEU A 18 -12.17 -5.75 1.95
N ASP A 19 -13.38 -5.85 1.43
CA ASP A 19 -13.64 -5.71 0.01
C ASP A 19 -13.86 -4.23 -0.35
N PHE A 20 -12.76 -3.47 -0.38
CA PHE A 20 -12.81 -2.02 -0.62
C PHE A 20 -13.43 -1.69 -1.98
N GLY A 21 -13.06 -2.41 -3.04
CA GLY A 21 -13.60 -2.19 -4.38
C GLY A 21 -15.12 -2.33 -4.42
N SER A 22 -15.68 -3.40 -3.84
CA SER A 22 -17.14 -3.54 -3.75
C SER A 22 -17.79 -2.44 -2.91
N LEU A 23 -17.15 -1.98 -1.82
CA LEU A 23 -17.69 -0.89 -1.00
C LEU A 23 -17.75 0.44 -1.76
N VAL A 24 -16.73 0.75 -2.57
CA VAL A 24 -16.72 1.95 -3.41
C VAL A 24 -17.76 1.85 -4.53
N ALA A 25 -17.89 0.68 -5.16
CA ALA A 25 -18.88 0.42 -6.22
C ALA A 25 -20.34 0.46 -5.71
N LEU A 26 -20.58 0.34 -4.41
CA LEU A 26 -21.92 0.56 -3.81
C LEU A 26 -22.27 2.05 -3.69
N GLY A 27 -21.29 2.95 -3.81
CA GLY A 27 -21.48 4.38 -3.77
C GLY A 27 -22.23 4.89 -5.00
N THR A 28 -22.86 6.07 -4.89
CA THR A 28 -23.57 6.69 -6.01
C THR A 28 -22.62 7.18 -7.13
N ASN A 29 -21.35 7.44 -6.81
CA ASN A 29 -20.35 7.97 -7.74
C ASN A 29 -19.00 7.27 -7.51
N SER A 30 -18.84 6.03 -7.94
CA SER A 30 -17.57 5.31 -7.79
C SER A 30 -16.47 5.93 -8.64
N ARG A 31 -16.84 6.57 -9.77
CA ARG A 31 -15.93 7.40 -10.58
C ARG A 31 -15.25 8.52 -9.79
N ALA A 32 -15.80 8.97 -8.66
CA ALA A 32 -15.15 9.99 -7.83
C ALA A 32 -13.81 9.53 -7.24
N TYR A 33 -13.49 8.23 -7.28
CA TYR A 33 -12.17 7.70 -6.90
C TYR A 33 -11.13 7.70 -8.04
N TYR A 34 -11.45 8.28 -9.21
CA TYR A 34 -10.64 8.28 -10.44
C TYR A 34 -9.11 8.35 -10.24
N PRO A 35 -8.54 9.26 -9.43
CA PRO A 35 -7.07 9.37 -9.29
C PRO A 35 -6.38 8.14 -8.70
N THR A 36 -7.12 7.25 -8.03
CA THR A 36 -6.61 6.01 -7.40
C THR A 36 -6.92 4.76 -8.22
N LEU A 37 -7.57 4.92 -9.38
CA LEU A 37 -7.94 3.80 -10.25
C LEU A 37 -6.86 3.55 -11.31
N GLN A 38 -6.98 2.42 -12.01
CA GLN A 38 -6.10 2.09 -13.12
C GLN A 38 -6.53 2.91 -14.34
N LEU A 39 -5.68 3.82 -14.81
CA LEU A 39 -6.00 4.79 -15.86
C LEU A 39 -5.26 4.49 -17.16
N ALA A 40 -5.89 4.87 -18.28
CA ALA A 40 -5.30 4.89 -19.62
C ALA A 40 -5.22 6.35 -20.08
N LEU A 41 -4.09 6.99 -19.80
CA LEU A 41 -3.88 8.42 -20.04
C LEU A 41 -3.33 8.67 -21.45
N THR A 42 -3.77 9.76 -22.08
CA THR A 42 -3.30 10.23 -23.39
C THR A 42 -1.81 10.57 -23.35
N ALA A 43 -1.33 11.19 -22.26
CA ALA A 43 0.07 11.51 -22.01
C ALA A 43 0.96 10.27 -22.01
N ASN A 44 0.39 9.10 -21.70
CA ASN A 44 1.07 7.80 -21.72
C ASN A 44 0.79 7.01 -23.01
N GLY A 45 0.18 7.62 -24.02
CA GLY A 45 -0.20 6.96 -25.27
C GLY A 45 -1.30 5.90 -25.10
N GLY A 46 -2.12 6.02 -24.04
CA GLY A 46 -3.16 5.05 -23.70
C GLY A 46 -2.65 3.78 -22.99
N ASN A 47 -1.35 3.71 -22.69
CA ASN A 47 -0.80 2.63 -21.87
C ASN A 47 -1.26 2.75 -20.41
N THR A 48 -1.30 1.62 -19.73
CA THR A 48 -1.74 1.49 -18.34
C THR A 48 -0.83 0.52 -17.59
N LEU A 49 -0.70 0.69 -16.28
CA LEU A 49 -0.04 -0.25 -15.36
C LEU A 49 -1.11 -0.88 -14.48
N GLY A 50 -0.83 -2.00 -13.81
CA GLY A 50 -1.80 -2.68 -12.94
C GLY A 50 -2.44 -3.93 -13.56
N ARG A 51 -3.46 -4.44 -12.87
CA ARG A 51 -3.98 -5.81 -13.08
C ARG A 51 -4.97 -5.94 -14.22
N ALA A 52 -5.67 -4.86 -14.58
CA ALA A 52 -6.62 -4.89 -15.67
C ALA A 52 -5.90 -4.83 -17.02
N PRO A 53 -6.44 -5.49 -18.07
CA PRO A 53 -5.86 -5.44 -19.40
C PRO A 53 -5.96 -4.06 -20.07
N THR A 54 -6.83 -3.19 -19.56
CA THR A 54 -7.08 -1.84 -20.09
C THR A 54 -7.39 -0.89 -18.93
N GLY A 55 -6.87 0.33 -19.01
CA GLY A 55 -7.17 1.38 -18.04
C GLY A 55 -8.50 2.09 -18.31
N LEU A 56 -9.01 2.73 -17.27
CA LEU A 56 -10.17 3.62 -17.33
C LEU A 56 -9.76 4.98 -17.89
N THR A 57 -10.73 5.71 -18.43
CA THR A 57 -10.54 7.07 -18.96
C THR A 57 -11.51 8.01 -18.26
N GLU A 58 -11.36 9.32 -18.45
CA GLU A 58 -12.29 10.31 -17.93
C GLU A 58 -13.73 10.09 -18.44
N ASN A 59 -13.86 9.45 -19.60
CA ASN A 59 -15.12 9.11 -20.25
C ASN A 59 -15.72 7.76 -19.80
N SER A 60 -15.01 6.99 -18.98
CA SER A 60 -15.54 5.73 -18.44
C SER A 60 -16.81 5.98 -17.61
N THR A 61 -17.85 5.18 -17.86
CA THR A 61 -19.14 5.25 -17.15
C THR A 61 -19.05 4.67 -15.74
N GLU A 62 -20.02 5.00 -14.86
CA GLU A 62 -20.11 4.39 -13.51
C GLU A 62 -20.12 2.86 -13.59
N ALA A 63 -20.91 2.29 -14.51
CA ALA A 63 -20.98 0.84 -14.70
C ALA A 63 -19.63 0.21 -15.09
N GLN A 64 -18.79 0.91 -15.86
CA GLN A 64 -17.44 0.44 -16.21
C GLN A 64 -16.49 0.52 -15.01
N VAL A 65 -16.58 1.58 -14.20
CA VAL A 65 -15.80 1.71 -12.97
C VAL A 65 -16.22 0.69 -11.93
N ASP A 66 -17.53 0.48 -11.74
CA ASP A 66 -18.07 -0.55 -10.84
C ASP A 66 -17.64 -1.95 -11.29
N ALA A 67 -17.67 -2.23 -12.60
CA ALA A 67 -17.20 -3.51 -13.14
C ALA A 67 -15.70 -3.72 -12.90
N TYR A 68 -14.88 -2.67 -13.00
CA TYR A 68 -13.46 -2.72 -12.65
C TYR A 68 -13.28 -3.03 -11.14
N LEU A 69 -13.92 -2.25 -10.27
CA LEU A 69 -13.79 -2.36 -8.81
C LEU A 69 -14.35 -3.68 -8.23
N THR A 70 -15.36 -4.25 -8.87
CA THR A 70 -15.98 -5.51 -8.43
C THR A 70 -15.30 -6.75 -9.01
N ASN A 71 -14.45 -6.60 -10.03
CA ASN A 71 -13.68 -7.71 -10.58
C ASN A 71 -12.47 -8.04 -9.69
N LYS A 72 -12.50 -9.19 -9.02
CA LYS A 72 -11.46 -9.58 -8.05
C LYS A 72 -10.13 -10.00 -8.66
N SER A 73 -10.06 -10.15 -9.98
CA SER A 73 -8.77 -10.25 -10.68
C SER A 73 -8.11 -8.90 -10.87
N PHE A 74 -8.88 -7.80 -10.92
CA PHE A 74 -8.37 -6.44 -11.11
C PHE A 74 -8.24 -5.68 -9.79
N TYR A 75 -9.22 -5.84 -8.90
CA TYR A 75 -9.25 -5.22 -7.57
C TYR A 75 -9.55 -6.29 -6.50
N PRO A 76 -8.53 -7.04 -6.04
CA PRO A 76 -8.74 -8.17 -5.14
C PRO A 76 -9.26 -7.75 -3.75
N VAL A 77 -9.92 -8.69 -3.08
CA VAL A 77 -10.36 -8.51 -1.68
C VAL A 77 -9.14 -8.34 -0.77
N GLY A 78 -9.25 -7.42 0.20
CA GLY A 78 -8.18 -7.16 1.15
C GLY A 78 -7.09 -6.23 0.61
N MET A 79 -7.33 -5.56 -0.51
CA MET A 79 -6.39 -4.61 -1.11
C MET A 79 -7.01 -3.22 -1.28
N PHE A 80 -6.14 -2.21 -1.29
CA PHE A 80 -6.46 -0.82 -1.60
C PHE A 80 -5.25 -0.15 -2.26
N ASP A 81 -5.46 0.69 -3.26
CA ASP A 81 -4.39 1.51 -3.84
C ASP A 81 -4.19 2.74 -2.96
N ASP A 82 -3.08 2.77 -2.22
CA ASP A 82 -2.74 3.87 -1.32
C ASP A 82 -2.01 5.02 -2.02
N THR A 83 -2.11 5.10 -3.35
CA THR A 83 -1.54 6.16 -4.18
C THR A 83 -2.51 6.77 -5.18
N VAL A 84 -2.15 7.96 -5.66
CA VAL A 84 -2.97 8.81 -6.55
C VAL A 84 -2.31 8.99 -7.92
N ASP A 85 -1.57 7.97 -8.37
CA ASP A 85 -0.72 8.01 -9.55
C ASP A 85 -1.36 7.45 -10.82
N GLY A 86 -2.60 6.95 -10.72
CA GLY A 86 -3.35 6.41 -11.85
C GLY A 86 -2.91 5.01 -12.30
N ASN A 87 -2.07 4.31 -11.52
CA ASN A 87 -1.71 2.93 -11.82
C ASN A 87 -2.83 1.97 -11.45
N GLY A 88 -3.58 2.24 -10.37
CA GLY A 88 -4.61 1.31 -9.89
C GLY A 88 -4.05 -0.06 -9.54
N ASP A 89 -2.90 -0.06 -8.87
CA ASP A 89 -2.28 -1.28 -8.35
C ASP A 89 -2.54 -1.36 -6.85
N PRO A 90 -3.68 -1.95 -6.44
CA PRO A 90 -4.04 -2.00 -5.04
C PRO A 90 -3.12 -2.95 -4.29
N MET A 91 -2.70 -2.55 -3.09
CA MET A 91 -1.80 -3.31 -2.22
C MET A 91 -2.55 -3.93 -1.05
N HIS A 92 -2.06 -5.06 -0.55
CA HIS A 92 -2.70 -5.71 0.59
C HIS A 92 -2.78 -4.76 1.77
N ASN A 93 -3.98 -4.61 2.33
CA ASN A 93 -4.24 -3.69 3.41
C ASN A 93 -3.31 -3.96 4.59
N MET A 94 -2.47 -2.97 4.90
CA MET A 94 -1.55 -3.04 6.02
C MET A 94 -2.30 -2.93 7.35
N PRO A 95 -1.86 -3.65 8.39
CA PRO A 95 -2.46 -3.49 9.71
C PRO A 95 -2.22 -2.09 10.27
N LEU A 96 -3.22 -1.56 10.99
CA LEU A 96 -3.16 -0.24 11.64
C LEU A 96 -2.70 -0.27 13.10
N PHE A 97 -2.45 -1.45 13.66
CA PHE A 97 -1.94 -1.59 15.01
C PHE A 97 -0.43 -1.33 15.07
N ARG A 98 0.08 -0.99 16.26
CA ARG A 98 1.52 -0.83 16.54
C ARG A 98 2.28 0.00 15.52
N GLN A 99 1.67 1.11 15.06
CA GLN A 99 2.34 2.01 14.13
C GLN A 99 3.58 2.69 14.74
N ASP A 100 3.75 2.61 16.07
CA ASP A 100 5.00 2.98 16.77
C ASP A 100 6.20 2.10 16.39
N LEU A 101 5.95 0.91 15.83
CA LEU A 101 6.98 -0.02 15.39
C LEU A 101 7.21 -0.01 13.88
N ALA A 102 6.35 0.66 13.11
CA ALA A 102 6.46 0.76 11.66
C ALA A 102 7.24 2.03 11.28
N PHE A 103 8.23 1.89 10.39
CA PHE A 103 8.91 3.02 9.75
C PHE A 103 9.82 2.50 8.61
N PRO A 104 9.92 3.20 7.47
CA PRO A 104 9.11 4.34 7.04
C PRO A 104 7.67 3.93 6.70
N TYR A 105 6.80 4.92 6.46
CA TYR A 105 5.37 4.72 6.22
C TYR A 105 5.02 4.70 4.73
N GLY A 106 3.94 4.00 4.39
CA GLY A 106 3.64 3.55 3.03
C GLY A 106 4.34 2.24 2.70
N SER A 107 3.74 1.41 1.84
CA SER A 107 4.34 0.13 1.41
C SER A 107 5.74 0.31 0.80
N GLU A 108 5.93 1.46 0.18
CA GLU A 108 7.09 1.93 -0.54
C GLU A 108 8.05 2.77 0.30
N GLY A 109 7.65 3.14 1.52
CA GLY A 109 8.44 3.96 2.43
C GLY A 109 8.59 5.42 2.01
N ALA A 110 7.60 6.01 1.32
CA ALA A 110 7.66 7.38 0.83
C ALA A 110 7.67 8.43 1.94
N ILE A 111 7.14 8.12 3.12
CA ILE A 111 6.90 9.10 4.19
C ILE A 111 7.68 8.75 5.47
N ALA A 112 8.41 9.72 6.03
CA ALA A 112 9.20 9.51 7.23
C ALA A 112 8.40 9.69 8.54
N LYS A 113 7.32 10.48 8.57
CA LYS A 113 6.56 10.71 9.81
C LYS A 113 5.11 10.22 9.73
N LEU A 114 4.62 9.60 10.81
CA LEU A 114 3.27 9.01 10.84
C LEU A 114 2.16 10.07 10.72
N ASP A 115 2.35 11.25 11.31
CA ASP A 115 1.39 12.35 11.18
C ASP A 115 1.35 12.90 9.75
N ASN A 116 2.50 12.96 9.06
CA ASN A 116 2.56 13.32 7.65
C ASN A 116 1.88 12.27 6.77
N PHE A 117 2.13 10.99 7.04
CA PHE A 117 1.47 9.88 6.35
C PHE A 117 -0.04 9.93 6.56
N SER A 118 -0.49 10.12 7.80
CA SER A 118 -1.90 10.27 8.14
C SER A 118 -2.52 11.50 7.47
N ASN A 119 -1.78 12.61 7.36
CA ASN A 119 -2.22 13.78 6.62
C ASN A 119 -2.40 13.48 5.13
N LEU A 120 -1.47 12.76 4.49
CA LEU A 120 -1.60 12.31 3.10
C LEU A 120 -2.81 11.38 2.93
N VAL A 121 -2.98 10.39 3.80
CA VAL A 121 -4.13 9.49 3.75
C VAL A 121 -5.43 10.29 3.84
N TYR A 122 -5.54 11.23 4.77
CA TYR A 122 -6.78 11.97 5.00
C TYR A 122 -7.06 13.01 3.91
N THR A 123 -6.03 13.71 3.41
CA THR A 123 -6.20 14.79 2.43
C THR A 123 -6.16 14.31 0.99
N GLY A 124 -5.47 13.21 0.68
CA GLY A 124 -5.29 12.71 -0.69
C GLY A 124 -6.04 11.42 -1.01
N LEU A 125 -6.09 10.45 -0.08
CA LEU A 125 -6.68 9.14 -0.34
C LEU A 125 -8.14 9.05 0.11
N PHE A 126 -8.45 9.60 1.29
CA PHE A 126 -9.81 9.65 1.81
C PHE A 126 -10.66 10.71 1.11
N ASP A 127 -10.05 11.85 0.75
CA ASP A 127 -10.70 12.88 -0.06
C ASP A 127 -9.83 13.27 -1.27
N PRO A 128 -9.85 12.47 -2.36
CA PRO A 128 -9.07 12.76 -3.55
C PRO A 128 -9.42 14.11 -4.18
N THR A 129 -10.58 14.72 -3.88
CA THR A 129 -10.97 16.03 -4.45
C THR A 129 -10.00 17.15 -4.12
N ASN A 130 -9.17 17.03 -3.06
CA ASN A 130 -8.08 17.97 -2.80
C ASN A 130 -7.02 18.00 -3.90
N LEU A 131 -6.92 16.94 -4.73
CA LEU A 131 -6.05 16.92 -5.91
C LEU A 131 -6.45 17.97 -6.96
N THR A 132 -7.69 18.50 -6.91
CA THR A 132 -8.12 19.58 -7.81
C THR A 132 -7.63 20.97 -7.39
N THR A 133 -7.09 21.10 -6.18
CA THR A 133 -6.52 22.35 -5.68
C THR A 133 -5.16 22.65 -6.33
N PRO A 134 -4.66 23.90 -6.30
CA PRO A 134 -3.34 24.22 -6.85
C PRO A 134 -2.20 23.35 -6.27
N GLY A 135 -2.24 23.05 -4.96
CA GLY A 135 -1.23 22.22 -4.32
C GLY A 135 -1.36 20.73 -4.70
N GLY A 136 -2.59 20.23 -4.81
CA GLY A 136 -2.86 18.89 -5.29
C GLY A 136 -2.41 18.66 -6.74
N ARG A 137 -2.68 19.62 -7.63
CA ARG A 137 -2.19 19.62 -9.01
C ARG A 137 -0.67 19.65 -9.08
N ALA A 138 -0.03 20.51 -8.30
CA ALA A 138 1.43 20.56 -8.23
C ALA A 138 2.04 19.24 -7.74
N PHE A 139 1.38 18.55 -6.81
CA PHE A 139 1.79 17.23 -6.34
C PHE A 139 1.72 16.19 -7.46
N LEU A 140 0.59 16.09 -8.17
CA LEU A 140 0.45 15.17 -9.31
C LEU A 140 1.46 15.47 -10.42
N HIS A 141 1.64 16.75 -10.77
CA HIS A 141 2.64 17.19 -11.73
C HIS A 141 4.06 16.77 -11.31
N THR A 142 4.39 16.92 -10.03
CA THR A 142 5.71 16.51 -9.51
C THR A 142 5.93 15.01 -9.68
N LEU A 143 4.89 14.19 -9.45
CA LEU A 143 4.99 12.73 -9.56
C LEU A 143 5.07 12.23 -11.01
N GLY A 144 4.21 12.76 -11.89
CA GLY A 144 3.94 12.21 -13.22
C GLY A 144 4.10 13.18 -14.40
N GLY A 145 4.49 14.43 -14.17
CA GLY A 145 4.59 15.46 -15.21
C GLY A 145 3.27 15.65 -15.96
N ALA A 146 3.31 15.54 -17.29
CA ALA A 146 2.13 15.66 -18.14
C ALA A 146 1.02 14.64 -17.80
N ALA A 147 1.38 13.43 -17.39
CA ALA A 147 0.38 12.44 -16.95
C ALA A 147 -0.30 12.86 -15.64
N GLY A 148 0.46 13.45 -14.71
CA GLY A 148 -0.10 14.01 -13.47
C GLY A 148 -1.02 15.20 -13.72
N ASP A 149 -0.66 16.06 -14.68
CA ASP A 149 -1.50 17.17 -15.13
C ASP A 149 -2.82 16.65 -15.73
N GLU A 150 -2.73 15.62 -16.60
CA GLU A 150 -3.90 14.98 -17.21
C GLU A 150 -4.83 14.34 -16.16
N ILE A 151 -4.29 13.60 -15.18
CA ILE A 151 -5.09 13.04 -14.07
C ILE A 151 -5.92 14.12 -13.39
N ALA A 152 -5.31 15.27 -13.08
CA ALA A 152 -6.01 16.35 -12.41
C ALA A 152 -7.11 16.98 -13.28
N ASP A 153 -6.81 17.22 -14.55
CA ASP A 153 -7.75 17.80 -15.52
C ASP A 153 -8.93 16.87 -15.78
N ASP A 154 -8.66 15.59 -15.99
CA ASP A 154 -9.65 14.55 -16.15
C ASP A 154 -10.52 14.38 -14.93
N TYR A 155 -9.91 14.41 -13.75
CA TYR A 155 -10.67 14.27 -12.52
C TYR A 155 -11.65 15.45 -12.31
N VAL A 156 -11.28 16.67 -12.70
CA VAL A 156 -12.22 17.81 -12.71
C VAL A 156 -13.39 17.57 -13.66
N LYS A 157 -13.17 16.97 -14.84
CA LYS A 157 -14.24 16.58 -15.76
C LYS A 157 -15.14 15.52 -15.12
N VAL A 158 -14.56 14.48 -14.53
CA VAL A 158 -15.29 13.39 -13.85
C VAL A 158 -16.17 13.93 -12.72
N LEU A 159 -15.65 14.81 -11.86
CA LEU A 159 -16.42 15.44 -10.77
C LEU A 159 -17.59 16.27 -11.30
N LYS A 160 -17.39 16.98 -12.41
CA LYS A 160 -18.46 17.75 -13.08
C LYS A 160 -19.55 16.82 -13.63
N ASP A 161 -19.17 15.73 -14.28
CA ASP A 161 -20.11 14.78 -14.92
C ASP A 161 -20.92 13.99 -13.89
N THR A 162 -20.28 13.61 -12.78
CA THR A 162 -20.91 12.94 -11.62
C THR A 162 -21.74 13.92 -10.77
N LYS A 163 -21.69 15.22 -11.05
CA LYS A 163 -22.40 16.29 -10.33
C LYS A 163 -22.07 16.34 -8.83
N VAL A 164 -20.88 15.86 -8.46
CA VAL A 164 -20.33 15.98 -7.10
C VAL A 164 -20.10 17.47 -6.80
N LYS A 165 -20.53 17.92 -5.62
CA LYS A 165 -20.52 19.35 -5.23
C LYS A 165 -20.02 19.54 -3.81
N GLY A 166 -19.53 20.75 -3.52
CA GLY A 166 -19.10 21.13 -2.17
C GLY A 166 -17.72 20.61 -1.79
N TYR A 167 -16.93 20.18 -2.77
CA TYR A 167 -15.56 19.75 -2.59
C TYR A 167 -14.57 20.94 -2.60
N PRO A 168 -13.39 20.82 -1.97
CA PRO A 168 -12.96 19.68 -1.16
C PRO A 168 -13.73 19.53 0.16
N TYR A 169 -13.93 18.29 0.58
CA TYR A 169 -14.71 17.93 1.77
C TYR A 169 -13.87 17.97 3.04
N VAL A 170 -12.65 17.47 2.94
CA VAL A 170 -11.61 17.61 3.96
C VAL A 170 -11.02 19.01 3.84
N LYS A 171 -11.13 19.77 4.92
CA LYS A 171 -10.58 21.13 5.03
C LYS A 171 -9.38 21.12 5.96
N GLY A 172 -8.39 21.95 5.64
CA GLY A 172 -7.18 22.12 6.44
C GLY A 172 -6.56 23.50 6.22
N SER A 173 -5.46 23.76 6.91
CA SER A 173 -4.64 24.95 6.74
C SER A 173 -3.79 24.85 5.48
N THR A 174 -3.69 25.94 4.71
CA THR A 174 -2.83 26.07 3.51
C THR A 174 -1.49 26.72 3.85
N THR A 175 -0.97 26.52 5.06
CA THR A 175 0.21 27.22 5.60
C THR A 175 1.55 26.64 5.17
N GLY A 176 1.56 25.53 4.42
CA GLY A 176 2.77 24.85 3.96
C GLY A 176 3.01 24.97 2.46
N MET A 177 4.15 24.45 2.01
CA MET A 177 4.52 24.37 0.60
C MET A 177 4.12 23.00 0.04
N ALA A 178 3.38 22.97 -1.06
CA ALA A 178 3.08 21.74 -1.77
C ALA A 178 4.37 20.99 -2.15
N GLY A 179 4.34 19.66 -2.10
CA GLY A 179 5.51 18.80 -2.32
C GLY A 179 6.46 18.65 -1.14
N LYS A 180 6.24 19.34 -0.01
CA LYS A 180 6.91 19.03 1.26
C LYS A 180 6.18 17.89 1.97
N GLU A 181 6.91 17.01 2.67
CA GLU A 181 6.33 15.82 3.31
C GLU A 181 5.16 16.17 4.25
N GLU A 182 5.29 17.26 5.02
CA GLU A 182 4.26 17.73 5.95
C GLU A 182 2.98 18.23 5.29
N THR A 183 3.06 18.62 4.02
CA THR A 183 1.98 19.24 3.22
C THR A 183 2.12 18.87 1.75
N LEU A 184 2.11 17.59 1.40
CA LEU A 184 2.32 17.15 0.02
C LEU A 184 1.35 17.81 -0.96
N LEU A 185 0.07 17.87 -0.61
CA LEU A 185 -0.98 18.54 -1.39
C LEU A 185 -1.11 20.04 -1.07
N GLY A 186 -0.18 20.61 -0.29
CA GLY A 186 -0.24 22.01 0.19
C GLY A 186 -1.28 22.26 1.29
N ILE A 187 -1.88 21.20 1.83
CA ILE A 187 -2.93 21.26 2.85
C ILE A 187 -2.51 20.41 4.05
N ARG A 188 -2.76 20.93 5.25
CA ARG A 188 -2.58 20.19 6.50
C ARG A 188 -3.82 20.25 7.36
N VAL A 189 -4.31 19.09 7.80
CA VAL A 189 -5.36 19.04 8.82
C VAL A 189 -4.81 19.39 10.21
N ASP A 190 -5.69 19.47 11.19
CA ASP A 190 -5.33 19.84 12.56
C ASP A 190 -4.25 18.93 13.15
N ASP A 191 -3.12 19.53 13.56
CA ASP A 191 -1.96 18.81 14.10
C ASP A 191 -2.29 18.02 15.37
N LYS A 192 -3.14 18.57 16.23
CA LYS A 192 -3.51 17.90 17.46
C LYS A 192 -4.28 16.61 17.15
N LYS A 193 -5.19 16.64 16.17
CA LYS A 193 -5.91 15.44 15.71
C LYS A 193 -4.99 14.41 15.06
N LEU A 194 -4.00 14.83 14.29
CA LEU A 194 -3.00 13.90 13.71
C LEU A 194 -2.20 13.22 14.82
N LEU A 195 -1.72 13.98 15.81
CA LEU A 195 -0.99 13.41 16.95
C LEU A 195 -1.87 12.50 17.82
N ASP A 196 -3.14 12.83 18.00
CA ASP A 196 -4.10 11.98 18.72
C ASP A 196 -4.39 10.68 17.97
N LEU A 197 -4.51 10.74 16.64
CA LEU A 197 -4.62 9.56 15.79
C LEU A 197 -3.37 8.69 15.90
N ASN A 198 -2.17 9.28 15.84
CA ASN A 198 -0.92 8.54 16.00
C ASN A 198 -0.84 7.83 17.35
N ALA A 199 -1.21 8.52 18.43
CA ALA A 199 -1.25 7.94 19.77
C ALA A 199 -2.26 6.78 19.85
N TYR A 200 -3.42 6.93 19.22
CA TYR A 200 -4.41 5.87 19.11
C TYR A 200 -3.85 4.65 18.36
N LEU A 201 -3.30 4.84 17.16
CA LEU A 201 -2.74 3.76 16.32
C LEU A 201 -1.54 3.06 17.00
N ALA A 202 -0.70 3.79 17.74
CA ALA A 202 0.36 3.24 18.55
C ALA A 202 -0.16 2.39 19.74
N SER A 203 -1.31 2.77 20.31
CA SER A 203 -1.92 2.05 21.44
C SER A 203 -2.60 0.74 21.04
N LEU A 204 -3.00 0.61 19.78
CA LEU A 204 -3.67 -0.58 19.25
C LEU A 204 -2.73 -1.79 19.35
N GLN A 205 -3.19 -2.82 20.08
CA GLN A 205 -2.45 -4.05 20.26
C GLN A 205 -2.59 -4.95 19.03
N ALA A 206 -1.48 -5.56 18.62
CA ALA A 206 -1.52 -6.62 17.62
C ALA A 206 -2.29 -7.82 18.17
N PRO A 207 -3.06 -8.55 17.34
CA PRO A 207 -3.74 -9.73 17.83
C PRO A 207 -2.73 -10.83 18.17
N ALA A 208 -3.00 -11.58 19.25
CA ALA A 208 -2.08 -12.59 19.76
C ALA A 208 -1.65 -13.60 18.69
N GLY A 209 -0.40 -14.04 18.82
CA GLY A 209 0.17 -15.10 17.99
C GLY A 209 -0.55 -16.42 18.22
N VAL A 210 -0.48 -17.32 17.24
CA VAL A 210 -1.03 -18.66 17.38
C VAL A 210 -0.17 -19.45 18.35
N ARG A 211 -0.82 -19.96 19.41
CA ARG A 211 -0.20 -20.95 20.30
C ARG A 211 -0.05 -22.27 19.56
N GLY A 212 1.13 -22.89 19.67
CA GLY A 212 1.45 -24.14 19.00
C GLY A 212 2.50 -24.94 19.77
N ASP A 213 3.07 -25.95 19.11
CA ASP A 213 4.17 -26.74 19.65
C ASP A 213 5.38 -25.83 19.95
N SER A 214 5.75 -25.75 21.23
CA SER A 214 6.85 -24.90 21.70
C SER A 214 8.21 -25.32 21.15
N MET A 215 8.39 -26.61 20.87
CA MET A 215 9.63 -27.12 20.28
C MET A 215 9.72 -26.71 18.81
N ALA A 216 8.63 -26.85 18.04
CA ALA A 216 8.57 -26.40 16.65
C ALA A 216 8.80 -24.88 16.54
N ILE A 217 8.17 -24.09 17.41
CA ILE A 217 8.35 -22.62 17.44
C ILE A 217 9.80 -22.25 17.76
N THR A 218 10.43 -22.94 18.72
CA THR A 218 11.81 -22.66 19.12
C THR A 218 12.79 -23.01 17.99
N LYS A 219 12.64 -24.20 17.39
CA LYS A 219 13.42 -24.60 16.20
C LYS A 219 13.19 -23.64 15.04
N GLY A 220 11.95 -23.20 14.83
CA GLY A 220 11.60 -22.24 13.79
C GLY A 220 12.26 -20.88 13.99
N ARG A 221 12.37 -20.42 15.24
CA ARG A 221 13.10 -19.20 15.58
C ARG A 221 14.59 -19.32 15.30
N GLU A 222 15.18 -20.50 15.53
CA GLU A 222 16.58 -20.78 15.20
C GLU A 222 16.79 -20.84 13.69
N GLY A 223 15.95 -21.59 12.97
CA GLY A 223 15.96 -21.66 11.50
C GLY A 223 15.80 -20.28 10.86
N PHE A 224 14.88 -19.44 11.36
CA PHE A 224 14.69 -18.08 10.86
C PHE A 224 15.97 -17.23 10.91
N ARG A 225 16.84 -17.48 11.90
CA ARG A 225 18.15 -16.80 11.96
C ARG A 225 19.16 -17.46 11.03
N ALA A 226 19.20 -18.79 11.00
CA ALA A 226 20.14 -19.57 10.20
C ALA A 226 19.95 -19.33 8.69
N GLU A 227 18.69 -19.27 8.25
CA GLU A 227 18.28 -19.00 6.86
C GLU A 227 18.42 -17.51 6.47
N GLY A 228 19.01 -16.68 7.33
CA GLY A 228 19.32 -15.29 7.03
C GLY A 228 18.12 -14.33 7.04
N CYS A 229 16.91 -14.78 7.40
CA CYS A 229 15.72 -13.93 7.46
C CYS A 229 15.91 -12.74 8.43
N ALA A 230 16.73 -12.94 9.46
CA ALA A 230 17.11 -11.92 10.44
C ALA A 230 17.97 -10.77 9.88
N THR A 231 18.41 -10.85 8.61
CA THR A 231 19.14 -9.77 7.93
C THR A 231 18.24 -8.57 7.62
N CYS A 232 16.96 -8.84 7.32
CA CYS A 232 15.96 -7.82 6.99
C CYS A 232 14.87 -7.70 8.04
N HIS A 233 14.55 -8.79 8.74
CA HIS A 233 13.44 -8.83 9.68
C HIS A 233 13.92 -9.00 11.12
N ASN A 234 13.25 -8.32 12.05
CA ASN A 234 13.48 -8.57 13.46
C ASN A 234 12.99 -9.99 13.83
N VAL A 235 13.74 -10.66 14.72
CA VAL A 235 13.27 -11.89 15.36
C VAL A 235 12.19 -11.58 16.41
N SER A 236 12.30 -10.43 17.09
CA SER A 236 11.35 -9.96 18.10
C SER A 236 10.48 -8.85 17.52
N GLN A 237 9.16 -9.03 17.51
CA GLN A 237 8.23 -8.01 16.99
C GLN A 237 7.85 -6.94 18.02
N SER A 238 8.50 -6.93 19.18
CA SER A 238 8.37 -5.86 20.19
C SER A 238 9.27 -4.64 19.90
N ARG A 239 10.02 -4.65 18.78
CA ARG A 239 10.98 -3.62 18.39
C ARG A 239 10.60 -2.99 17.05
N PRO A 240 10.95 -1.71 16.82
CA PRO A 240 10.74 -1.07 15.53
C PRO A 240 11.41 -1.87 14.40
N VAL A 241 10.72 -2.01 13.27
CA VAL A 241 11.28 -2.61 12.06
C VAL A 241 12.53 -1.86 11.62
N PRO A 242 13.47 -2.52 10.93
CA PRO A 242 14.61 -1.81 10.36
C PRO A 242 14.16 -0.70 9.40
N THR A 243 14.84 0.44 9.48
CA THR A 243 14.38 1.70 8.86
C THR A 243 14.84 1.91 7.43
N PHE A 244 15.61 0.97 6.88
CA PHE A 244 16.15 1.04 5.53
C PHE A 244 15.14 0.54 4.50
N ILE A 245 15.25 1.06 3.28
CA ILE A 245 14.54 0.53 2.12
C ILE A 245 15.33 -0.66 1.57
N VAL A 246 14.68 -1.80 1.40
CA VAL A 246 15.34 -2.94 0.75
C VAL A 246 15.34 -2.72 -0.76
N PRO A 247 16.50 -2.72 -1.43
CA PRO A 247 16.56 -2.46 -2.87
C PRO A 247 15.68 -3.45 -3.65
N MET A 248 14.99 -2.95 -4.68
CA MET A 248 14.08 -3.79 -5.48
C MET A 248 14.77 -5.05 -6.03
N LYS A 249 15.98 -4.93 -6.58
CA LYS A 249 16.73 -6.09 -7.10
C LYS A 249 17.08 -7.16 -6.05
N THR A 250 17.13 -6.79 -4.77
CA THR A 250 17.35 -7.72 -3.65
C THR A 250 16.08 -8.51 -3.34
N ILE A 251 14.94 -7.84 -3.27
CA ILE A 251 13.65 -8.49 -2.93
C ILE A 251 12.93 -9.05 -4.14
N PHE A 252 13.27 -8.65 -5.35
CA PHE A 252 12.75 -9.19 -6.59
C PHE A 252 13.91 -9.26 -7.61
N PRO A 253 14.74 -10.31 -7.57
CA PRO A 253 15.86 -10.47 -8.52
C PRO A 253 15.42 -10.52 -9.98
N GLY A 254 14.16 -10.88 -10.25
CA GLY A 254 13.53 -10.81 -11.57
C GLY A 254 13.21 -9.39 -12.06
N ASP A 255 13.31 -8.37 -11.21
CA ASP A 255 13.08 -6.95 -11.56
C ASP A 255 14.07 -6.54 -12.66
N ASN A 256 13.56 -6.41 -13.88
CA ASN A 256 14.32 -5.97 -15.06
C ASN A 256 13.54 -4.83 -15.72
N PRO A 257 13.42 -3.69 -15.03
CA PRO A 257 12.45 -2.69 -15.42
C PRO A 257 12.90 -1.94 -16.67
N ALA A 258 11.92 -1.57 -17.49
CA ALA A 258 12.09 -0.57 -18.53
C ALA A 258 11.88 0.83 -17.93
N THR A 259 12.63 1.82 -18.42
CA THR A 259 12.36 3.22 -18.09
C THR A 259 11.22 3.74 -18.96
N LEU A 260 10.08 4.02 -18.33
CA LEU A 260 8.89 4.55 -18.99
C LEU A 260 8.96 6.08 -19.13
N ALA A 261 9.49 6.77 -18.11
CA ALA A 261 9.65 8.22 -18.12
C ALA A 261 10.82 8.67 -17.24
N GLN A 262 11.48 9.76 -17.65
CA GLN A 262 12.47 10.44 -16.83
C GLN A 262 11.80 11.43 -15.88
N ARG A 263 12.36 11.59 -14.67
CA ARG A 263 11.89 12.55 -13.67
C ARG A 263 13.03 13.40 -13.14
N MET A 264 12.68 14.54 -12.58
CA MET A 264 13.66 15.42 -11.95
C MET A 264 14.11 14.83 -10.62
N PRO A 265 15.43 14.77 -10.34
CA PRO A 265 15.93 14.41 -9.02
C PRO A 265 15.28 15.28 -7.93
N PRO A 266 14.98 14.71 -6.75
CA PRO A 266 15.47 13.43 -6.26
C PRO A 266 14.63 12.20 -6.67
N LEU A 267 13.58 12.39 -7.47
CA LEU A 267 12.75 11.27 -7.92
C LEU A 267 13.52 10.35 -8.86
N ASN A 268 13.35 9.05 -8.67
CA ASN A 268 13.86 8.05 -9.60
C ASN A 268 13.05 8.10 -10.91
N PRO A 269 13.58 7.62 -12.04
CA PRO A 269 12.76 7.41 -13.25
C PRO A 269 11.52 6.55 -12.95
N VAL A 270 10.48 6.67 -13.78
CA VAL A 270 9.35 5.75 -13.75
C VAL A 270 9.82 4.42 -14.35
N LEU A 271 9.72 3.36 -13.56
CA LEU A 271 10.33 2.05 -13.84
C LEU A 271 9.31 0.93 -13.63
N ASP A 272 9.20 0.05 -14.61
CA ASP A 272 8.23 -1.04 -14.61
C ASP A 272 8.80 -2.32 -15.24
N THR A 273 8.58 -3.47 -14.59
CA THR A 273 8.91 -4.79 -15.13
C THR A 273 7.68 -5.41 -15.79
N GLY A 274 7.54 -5.18 -17.10
CA GLY A 274 6.39 -5.63 -17.87
C GLY A 274 6.03 -7.11 -17.69
N GLY A 275 4.74 -7.38 -17.51
CA GLY A 275 4.20 -8.73 -17.29
C GLY A 275 4.32 -9.23 -15.84
N ASN A 276 4.81 -8.38 -14.93
CA ASN A 276 4.72 -8.57 -13.49
C ASN A 276 3.78 -7.50 -12.90
N ILE A 277 3.34 -7.69 -11.66
CA ILE A 277 2.52 -6.72 -10.90
C ILE A 277 3.14 -6.37 -9.55
N PHE A 278 4.27 -7.00 -9.21
CA PHE A 278 4.92 -6.83 -7.92
C PHE A 278 5.53 -5.43 -7.80
N ASP A 279 5.97 -4.83 -8.91
CA ASP A 279 6.70 -3.59 -8.92
C ASP A 279 5.92 -2.38 -9.48
N ASP A 280 4.73 -2.61 -10.05
CA ASP A 280 3.82 -1.59 -10.59
C ASP A 280 3.50 -0.50 -9.55
N LYS A 281 3.14 -0.88 -8.32
CA LYS A 281 2.93 0.05 -7.20
C LYS A 281 4.09 1.02 -6.96
N MET A 282 5.30 0.55 -7.25
CA MET A 282 6.55 1.24 -6.98
C MET A 282 7.06 2.00 -8.21
N ALA A 283 6.33 1.96 -9.32
CA ALA A 283 6.74 2.55 -10.59
C ALA A 283 6.80 4.08 -10.50
N ILE A 284 5.78 4.70 -9.89
CA ILE A 284 5.68 6.17 -9.79
C ILE A 284 5.97 6.61 -8.35
N VAL A 285 5.21 6.14 -7.38
CA VAL A 285 5.37 6.54 -5.97
C VAL A 285 6.27 5.54 -5.25
N ASN A 286 7.40 6.04 -4.75
CA ASN A 286 8.35 5.26 -3.96
C ASN A 286 9.19 6.17 -3.05
N ALA A 287 10.10 5.59 -2.28
CA ALA A 287 10.96 6.33 -1.34
C ALA A 287 11.87 7.40 -2.00
N SER A 288 11.93 7.51 -3.33
CA SER A 288 12.61 8.64 -3.98
C SER A 288 11.96 10.00 -3.74
N ILE A 289 10.69 10.05 -3.30
CA ILE A 289 10.05 11.30 -2.82
C ILE A 289 10.85 11.95 -1.69
N ARG A 290 11.49 11.13 -0.84
CA ARG A 290 12.41 11.58 0.22
C ARG A 290 13.89 11.47 -0.17
N GLY A 291 14.18 11.21 -1.44
CA GLY A 291 15.53 11.04 -1.99
C GLY A 291 16.21 9.70 -1.69
N ASP A 292 15.44 8.67 -1.40
CA ASP A 292 15.94 7.31 -1.21
C ASP A 292 15.77 6.45 -2.49
N ILE A 293 16.24 5.20 -2.44
CA ILE A 293 16.18 4.25 -3.56
C ILE A 293 14.76 3.68 -3.77
N ARG A 294 14.50 3.15 -4.97
CA ARG A 294 13.31 2.32 -5.24
C ARG A 294 13.47 0.96 -4.55
N GLY A 295 12.44 0.53 -3.83
CA GLY A 295 12.45 -0.71 -3.07
C GLY A 295 11.24 -0.82 -2.16
N THR A 296 11.36 -1.64 -1.12
CA THR A 296 10.25 -1.92 -0.19
C THR A 296 10.65 -1.58 1.24
N ALA A 297 9.75 -0.91 1.98
CA ALA A 297 9.91 -0.70 3.42
C ALA A 297 9.65 -2.01 4.18
N MET A 298 10.27 -2.19 5.35
CA MET A 298 10.11 -3.44 6.09
C MET A 298 8.72 -3.57 6.73
N PRO A 299 7.94 -4.63 6.41
CA PRO A 299 6.65 -4.83 7.02
C PRO A 299 6.81 -5.38 8.45
N LEU A 300 5.82 -5.09 9.30
CA LEU A 300 5.64 -5.82 10.56
C LEU A 300 5.32 -7.29 10.24
N LEU A 301 5.98 -8.24 10.93
CA LEU A 301 5.67 -9.67 10.82
C LEU A 301 4.59 -10.11 11.83
N LEU A 302 3.73 -9.18 12.22
CA LEU A 302 2.63 -9.41 13.15
C LEU A 302 1.37 -9.82 12.37
N ASP A 303 0.52 -10.62 13.01
CA ASP A 303 -0.78 -11.04 12.47
C ASP A 303 -0.74 -11.96 11.22
N LEU A 304 0.45 -12.48 10.85
CA LEU A 304 0.64 -13.33 9.68
C LEU A 304 -0.23 -14.60 9.67
N ALA A 305 -0.59 -15.11 10.84
CA ALA A 305 -1.45 -16.29 10.96
C ALA A 305 -2.87 -16.09 10.42
N ARG A 306 -3.34 -14.83 10.34
CA ARG A 306 -4.67 -14.47 9.85
C ARG A 306 -4.63 -13.80 8.47
N LYS A 307 -3.43 -13.54 7.92
CA LYS A 307 -3.25 -13.03 6.56
C LYS A 307 -3.54 -14.15 5.54
N PRO A 308 -4.52 -14.00 4.63
CA PRO A 308 -4.98 -15.07 3.73
C PRO A 308 -4.08 -15.28 2.51
N VAL A 309 -3.23 -14.31 2.21
CA VAL A 309 -2.30 -14.23 1.07
C VAL A 309 -1.06 -13.45 1.56
N PHE A 310 0.04 -13.47 0.82
CA PHE A 310 1.34 -12.93 1.21
C PHE A 310 1.92 -12.09 0.08
N LEU A 311 2.94 -11.31 0.45
CA LEU A 311 3.46 -10.17 -0.31
C LEU A 311 2.45 -9.00 -0.35
N HIS A 312 2.86 -7.86 -0.89
CA HIS A 312 2.02 -6.67 -1.03
C HIS A 312 1.06 -6.80 -2.22
N ASP A 313 1.45 -7.56 -3.24
CA ASP A 313 0.69 -7.84 -4.47
C ASP A 313 -0.23 -9.08 -4.37
N ASN A 314 -0.34 -9.72 -3.21
CA ASN A 314 -1.17 -10.92 -2.99
C ASN A 314 -0.89 -12.12 -3.91
N THR A 315 0.29 -12.21 -4.51
CA THR A 315 0.61 -13.30 -5.46
C THR A 315 0.92 -14.64 -4.79
N VAL A 316 1.10 -14.67 -3.46
CA VAL A 316 1.48 -15.88 -2.73
C VAL A 316 0.38 -16.31 -1.76
N ALA A 317 -0.23 -17.48 -1.96
CA ALA A 317 -1.41 -17.88 -1.18
C ALA A 317 -1.09 -18.35 0.25
N THR A 318 0.12 -18.82 0.54
CA THR A 318 0.47 -19.38 1.87
C THR A 318 1.93 -19.10 2.23
N LEU A 319 2.26 -19.12 3.52
CA LEU A 319 3.67 -19.12 3.96
C LEU A 319 4.44 -20.34 3.42
N GLU A 320 3.78 -21.48 3.25
CA GLU A 320 4.40 -22.67 2.65
C GLU A 320 4.88 -22.37 1.22
N MET A 321 4.01 -21.78 0.41
CA MET A 321 4.36 -21.35 -0.94
C MET A 321 5.41 -20.24 -0.93
N LEU A 322 5.36 -19.29 0.01
CA LEU A 322 6.33 -18.20 0.10
C LEU A 322 7.77 -18.72 0.18
N PHE A 323 7.98 -19.77 0.97
CA PHE A 323 9.27 -20.40 1.20
C PHE A 323 9.58 -21.58 0.27
N ASP A 324 8.72 -21.85 -0.73
CA ASP A 324 8.89 -22.96 -1.66
C ASP A 324 9.86 -22.61 -2.81
N PRO A 325 11.01 -23.32 -2.97
CA PRO A 325 11.94 -23.08 -4.05
C PRO A 325 11.35 -23.29 -5.45
N MET A 326 10.21 -23.98 -5.58
CA MET A 326 9.50 -24.12 -6.85
C MET A 326 9.01 -22.78 -7.44
N ARG A 327 8.94 -21.71 -6.63
CA ARG A 327 8.64 -20.36 -7.14
C ARG A 327 9.76 -19.79 -8.03
N GLY A 328 10.98 -20.31 -7.90
CA GLY A 328 12.13 -19.92 -8.72
C GLY A 328 12.87 -18.69 -8.19
N THR A 329 14.17 -18.61 -8.47
CA THR A 329 15.09 -17.61 -7.91
C THR A 329 14.84 -16.18 -8.40
N SER A 330 14.08 -16.02 -9.49
CA SER A 330 13.67 -14.71 -10.00
C SER A 330 12.35 -14.22 -9.39
N ALA A 331 11.64 -15.04 -8.62
CA ALA A 331 10.38 -14.64 -8.02
C ALA A 331 10.59 -13.54 -6.96
N PRO A 332 9.55 -12.74 -6.68
CA PRO A 332 9.59 -11.84 -5.55
C PRO A 332 9.74 -12.58 -4.22
N HIS A 333 10.57 -12.03 -3.34
CA HIS A 333 11.02 -12.57 -2.07
C HIS A 333 11.53 -14.02 -2.18
N PRO A 334 12.62 -14.29 -2.94
CA PRO A 334 13.08 -15.65 -3.23
C PRO A 334 13.98 -16.23 -2.13
N PHE A 335 13.55 -16.10 -0.87
CA PHE A 335 14.23 -16.66 0.29
C PHE A 335 13.54 -17.98 0.64
N PHE A 336 14.05 -19.07 0.08
CA PHE A 336 13.39 -20.38 0.15
C PHE A 336 14.06 -21.31 1.16
N ILE A 337 13.26 -22.19 1.76
CA ILE A 337 13.72 -23.17 2.75
C ILE A 337 13.47 -24.55 2.14
N SER A 338 14.53 -25.23 1.71
CA SER A 338 14.39 -26.49 0.96
C SER A 338 13.93 -27.66 1.83
N ASP A 339 14.37 -27.70 3.09
CA ASP A 339 13.93 -28.72 4.04
C ASP A 339 12.51 -28.45 4.52
N ARG A 340 11.64 -29.45 4.41
CA ARG A 340 10.21 -29.31 4.70
C ARG A 340 9.94 -29.17 6.21
N ASP A 341 10.71 -29.86 7.04
CA ASP A 341 10.51 -29.84 8.49
C ASP A 341 10.99 -28.50 9.06
N GLU A 342 12.14 -28.00 8.59
CA GLU A 342 12.65 -26.67 8.90
C GLU A 342 11.67 -25.58 8.46
N ARG A 343 11.16 -25.66 7.23
CA ARG A 343 10.14 -24.74 6.72
C ARG A 343 8.89 -24.74 7.60
N SER A 344 8.39 -25.92 7.96
CA SER A 344 7.23 -26.07 8.84
C SER A 344 7.46 -25.44 10.22
N ASN A 345 8.67 -25.61 10.78
CA ASN A 345 9.06 -25.00 12.04
C ASN A 345 9.11 -23.47 11.94
N ILE A 346 9.73 -22.92 10.89
CA ILE A 346 9.78 -21.46 10.64
C ILE A 346 8.37 -20.88 10.49
N ILE A 347 7.48 -21.58 9.78
CA ILE A 347 6.07 -21.18 9.65
C ILE A 347 5.35 -21.19 11.02
N ALA A 348 5.60 -22.19 11.86
CA ALA A 348 5.07 -22.23 13.22
C ALA A 348 5.55 -21.03 14.04
N PHE A 349 6.84 -20.69 13.95
CA PHE A 349 7.41 -19.50 14.58
C PHE A 349 6.74 -18.21 14.08
N LEU A 350 6.65 -18.00 12.75
CA LEU A 350 6.04 -16.80 12.16
C LEU A 350 4.56 -16.63 12.57
N ARG A 351 3.81 -17.73 12.65
CA ARG A 351 2.41 -17.69 13.11
C ARG A 351 2.29 -17.40 14.61
N SER A 352 3.31 -17.72 15.39
CA SER A 352 3.36 -17.47 16.83
C SER A 352 3.77 -16.04 17.20
N LEU A 353 4.24 -15.24 16.23
CA LEU A 353 4.72 -13.90 16.48
C LEU A 353 3.62 -12.99 17.05
N ASP A 354 3.94 -12.36 18.17
CA ASP A 354 3.22 -11.23 18.76
C ASP A 354 4.22 -10.25 19.39
N THR A 355 3.71 -9.31 20.19
CA THR A 355 4.51 -8.25 20.80
C THR A 355 4.95 -8.54 22.23
N ASN A 356 4.69 -9.73 22.76
CA ASN A 356 4.93 -10.09 24.17
C ASN A 356 6.10 -11.07 24.37
#